data_AF-A0A818XEI2-F1
#
_entry.id   AF-A0A818XEI2-F1
#
_cell.length_a   1.000
_cell.length_b   1.000
_cell.length_c   1.000
_cell.angle_alpha   90.00
_cell.angle_beta   90.00
_cell.angle_gamma   90.00
#
_symmetry.space_group_name_H-M   'P 1'
#
loop_
_entity.id
_entity.type
_entity.pdbx_description
1 polymer ?
#
loop_
_entity_poly.entity_id
_entity_poly.type
_entity_poly.pdbx_seq_one_letter_code
_entity_poly.pdbx_strand_id
1 'polypeptide(L)'
;MPMLYPISSGRLMLIDLFIGRLLSHILFSNQNVPLHKQVLQGEFKTQRSGDLMITIDNRNGRVPRKLWYQYKTIPFSTYHLFDGIFSMYYRKYFEQSTVNLIENDLNELIDQVFYFIDNLLNGNITLHEMDYLKTVFHDKNIDVREEVKTLFANRSMIDNQQETMRTTTNFMSHDRNEQDIEQVCEWLRTYQYYSHLNIIIDCVQKFNIITNSDENNESIDHLQEMIINENCSLKQISETYKDLYECFQKLTNHHLQLIKTMVECSNIVQIMRKFDLYSTHGLRRFQELRDNLTAQFQLQERNNMILNSWIISYALCEPFLRQVEKLEEFVENLAKLPNLDESSLEHIK
;
A
#
# COMPACT_ATOMS: atom_id res chain seq x y z
N MET A 1 -34.23 -15.64 11.81
CA MET A 1 -32.88 -15.64 12.43
C MET A 1 -31.98 -14.78 11.56
N PRO A 2 -31.50 -13.62 12.03
CA PRO A 2 -30.54 -12.84 11.27
C PRO A 2 -29.17 -13.52 11.38
N MET A 3 -28.60 -13.92 10.24
CA MET A 3 -27.22 -14.40 10.17
C MET A 3 -26.27 -13.20 10.31
N LEU A 4 -25.56 -13.16 11.44
CA LEU A 4 -24.40 -12.29 11.64
C LEU A 4 -23.28 -12.80 10.73
N TYR A 5 -23.02 -12.10 9.63
CA TYR A 5 -21.83 -12.34 8.82
C TYR A 5 -20.63 -11.62 9.45
N PRO A 6 -19.45 -12.26 9.51
CA PRO A 6 -18.24 -11.60 10.00
C PRO A 6 -17.88 -10.40 9.12
N ILE A 7 -17.49 -9.30 9.78
CA ILE A 7 -17.21 -7.97 9.21
C ILE A 7 -16.19 -8.01 8.05
N SER A 8 -15.31 -9.02 8.02
CA SER A 8 -14.36 -9.25 6.93
C SER A 8 -15.02 -9.74 5.63
N SER A 9 -16.13 -10.49 5.67
CA SER A 9 -16.85 -10.92 4.47
C SER A 9 -17.73 -9.83 3.86
N GLY A 10 -18.19 -8.87 4.65
CA GLY A 10 -19.02 -7.76 4.19
C GLY A 10 -18.26 -6.74 3.33
N ARG A 11 -17.01 -6.42 3.69
CA ARG A 11 -16.14 -5.51 2.90
C ARG A 11 -15.84 -6.06 1.50
N LEU A 12 -15.64 -7.37 1.39
CA LEU A 12 -15.32 -8.03 0.11
C LEU A 12 -16.53 -8.09 -0.82
N MET A 13 -17.71 -8.35 -0.25
CA MET A 13 -18.97 -8.33 -0.99
C MET A 13 -19.28 -6.94 -1.56
N LEU A 14 -18.86 -5.87 -0.87
CA LEU A 14 -19.04 -4.49 -1.32
C LEU A 14 -18.06 -4.06 -2.41
N ILE A 15 -16.82 -4.56 -2.40
CA ILE A 15 -15.87 -4.38 -3.51
C ILE A 15 -16.36 -5.13 -4.75
N ASP A 16 -16.87 -6.34 -4.58
CA ASP A 16 -17.46 -7.11 -5.69
C ASP A 16 -18.77 -6.46 -6.19
N LEU A 17 -19.58 -5.85 -5.30
CA LEU A 17 -20.73 -5.02 -5.65
C LEU A 17 -20.32 -3.71 -6.32
N PHE A 18 -19.19 -3.12 -5.95
CA PHE A 18 -18.62 -1.91 -6.55
C PHE A 18 -18.18 -2.20 -7.98
N ILE A 19 -17.47 -3.30 -8.19
CA ILE A 19 -17.12 -3.80 -9.52
C ILE A 19 -18.41 -4.11 -10.29
N GLY A 20 -19.39 -4.77 -9.67
CA GLY A 20 -20.72 -5.03 -10.24
C GLY A 20 -21.51 -3.77 -10.63
N ARG A 21 -21.46 -2.70 -9.84
CA ARG A 21 -22.13 -1.41 -10.11
C ARG A 21 -21.42 -0.60 -11.17
N LEU A 22 -20.09 -0.50 -11.09
CA LEU A 22 -19.25 0.09 -12.14
C LEU A 22 -19.52 -0.62 -13.46
N LEU A 23 -19.57 -1.96 -13.46
CA LEU A 23 -19.94 -2.80 -14.59
C LEU A 23 -21.34 -2.44 -15.11
N SER A 24 -22.36 -2.44 -14.26
CA SER A 24 -23.72 -2.07 -14.68
C SER A 24 -23.78 -0.66 -15.27
N HIS A 25 -23.01 0.28 -14.73
CA HIS A 25 -22.99 1.64 -15.23
C HIS A 25 -22.26 1.75 -16.58
N ILE A 26 -21.10 1.09 -16.76
CA ILE A 26 -20.34 0.99 -18.02
C ILE A 26 -21.17 0.33 -19.13
N LEU A 27 -21.95 -0.69 -18.77
CA LEU A 27 -22.71 -1.52 -19.71
C LEU A 27 -24.07 -0.93 -20.08
N PHE A 28 -24.65 -0.05 -19.25
CA PHE A 28 -25.99 0.51 -19.46
C PHE A 28 -26.04 2.04 -19.59
N SER A 29 -24.94 2.78 -19.38
CA SER A 29 -24.88 4.23 -19.66
C SER A 29 -24.86 4.55 -21.15
N ASN A 30 -24.36 3.62 -21.97
CA ASN A 30 -24.35 3.75 -23.42
C ASN A 30 -25.75 3.54 -23.98
N GLN A 31 -26.38 4.62 -24.48
CA GLN A 31 -27.66 4.56 -25.21
C GLN A 31 -27.62 3.66 -26.46
N ASN A 32 -26.44 3.14 -26.86
CA ASN A 32 -26.25 2.26 -28.01
C ASN A 32 -25.24 1.11 -27.75
N VAL A 33 -25.36 0.37 -26.65
CA VAL A 33 -24.70 -0.95 -26.60
C VAL A 33 -25.36 -1.87 -27.62
N PRO A 34 -24.63 -2.53 -28.52
CA PRO A 34 -25.22 -3.49 -29.46
C PRO A 34 -25.87 -4.65 -28.69
N LEU A 35 -27.18 -4.51 -28.46
CA LEU A 35 -28.07 -5.37 -27.66
C LEU A 35 -28.29 -6.78 -28.24
N HIS A 36 -27.47 -7.21 -29.20
CA HIS A 36 -27.61 -8.46 -29.96
C HIS A 36 -26.81 -9.61 -29.35
N LYS A 37 -25.86 -9.34 -28.45
CA LYS A 37 -25.06 -10.39 -27.80
C LYS A 37 -25.72 -10.81 -26.49
N GLN A 38 -26.10 -12.10 -26.39
CA GLN A 38 -26.65 -12.71 -25.17
C GLN A 38 -25.57 -12.92 -24.09
N VAL A 39 -24.31 -12.87 -24.47
CA VAL A 39 -23.15 -12.96 -23.58
C VAL A 39 -22.21 -11.83 -23.93
N LEU A 40 -21.92 -10.97 -22.95
CA LEU A 40 -20.88 -9.95 -23.04
C LEU A 40 -19.71 -10.44 -22.17
N GLN A 41 -18.61 -10.79 -22.81
CA GLN A 41 -17.38 -11.13 -22.11
C GLN A 41 -16.56 -9.87 -21.89
N GLY A 42 -16.07 -9.68 -20.66
CA GLY A 42 -15.07 -8.68 -20.32
C GLY A 42 -14.16 -9.26 -19.25
N GLU A 43 -12.90 -8.85 -19.25
CA GLU A 43 -11.93 -9.25 -18.23
C GLU A 43 -11.86 -8.16 -17.16
N PHE A 44 -12.14 -8.53 -15.92
CA PHE A 44 -12.10 -7.61 -14.78
C PHE A 44 -11.30 -8.21 -13.64
N LYS A 45 -10.64 -7.32 -12.90
CA LYS A 45 -9.66 -7.62 -11.86
C LYS A 45 -10.37 -7.58 -10.50
N THR A 46 -10.43 -8.71 -9.78
CA THR A 46 -11.16 -8.80 -8.49
C THR A 46 -10.41 -9.71 -7.50
N GLN A 47 -10.94 -9.94 -6.28
CA GLN A 47 -10.33 -10.84 -5.29
C GLN A 47 -10.60 -12.31 -5.48
N ARG A 48 -11.80 -12.64 -5.93
CA ARG A 48 -12.23 -14.03 -6.08
C ARG A 48 -12.49 -14.24 -7.54
N SER A 49 -12.25 -15.43 -8.05
CA SER A 49 -12.76 -15.75 -9.36
C SER A 49 -14.22 -16.11 -9.17
N GLY A 50 -15.09 -15.58 -10.02
CA GLY A 50 -16.51 -15.80 -9.87
C GLY A 50 -17.30 -15.35 -11.07
N ASP A 51 -18.59 -15.62 -10.99
CA ASP A 51 -19.54 -15.31 -12.04
C ASP A 51 -20.56 -14.28 -11.52
N LEU A 52 -20.69 -13.15 -12.21
CA LEU A 52 -21.77 -12.20 -11.98
C LEU A 52 -22.84 -12.40 -13.05
N MET A 53 -24.06 -12.74 -12.63
CA MET A 53 -25.21 -12.85 -13.50
C MET A 53 -26.15 -11.65 -13.31
N ILE A 54 -26.20 -10.73 -14.27
CA ILE A 54 -27.13 -9.60 -14.26
C ILE A 54 -28.38 -10.02 -15.03
N THR A 55 -29.54 -10.05 -14.37
CA THR A 55 -30.82 -10.30 -15.02
C THR A 55 -31.57 -8.99 -15.23
N ILE A 56 -31.79 -8.62 -16.50
CA ILE A 56 -32.58 -7.46 -16.87
C ILE A 56 -34.01 -7.91 -17.12
N ASP A 57 -34.91 -7.54 -16.22
CA ASP A 57 -36.33 -7.77 -16.40
C ASP A 57 -36.97 -6.54 -17.07
N ASN A 58 -37.24 -6.65 -18.37
CA ASN A 58 -37.83 -5.57 -19.13
C ASN A 58 -39.35 -5.56 -18.94
N ARG A 59 -39.82 -4.72 -18.01
CA ARG A 59 -41.25 -4.55 -17.69
C ARG A 59 -42.14 -4.17 -18.89
N ASN A 60 -41.56 -3.76 -20.03
CA ASN A 60 -42.26 -3.33 -21.25
C ASN A 60 -42.34 -4.43 -22.34
N GLY A 61 -42.54 -5.70 -21.98
CA GLY A 61 -42.89 -6.76 -22.95
C GLY A 61 -41.73 -7.32 -23.78
N ARG A 62 -40.47 -7.12 -23.35
CA ARG A 62 -39.31 -7.79 -23.96
C ARG A 62 -38.89 -8.96 -23.08
N VAL A 63 -38.40 -10.04 -23.70
CA VAL A 63 -37.90 -11.24 -23.00
C VAL A 63 -36.81 -10.82 -21.99
N PRO A 64 -36.88 -11.27 -20.72
CA PRO A 64 -35.85 -11.03 -19.72
C PRO A 64 -34.49 -11.54 -20.23
N ARG A 65 -33.43 -10.78 -19.97
CA ARG A 65 -32.08 -11.11 -20.47
C ARG A 65 -31.15 -11.37 -19.31
N LYS A 66 -30.28 -12.37 -19.45
CA LYS A 66 -29.23 -12.70 -18.48
C LYS A 66 -27.89 -12.39 -19.12
N LEU A 67 -27.12 -11.51 -18.50
CA LEU A 67 -25.73 -11.25 -18.84
C LEU A 67 -24.85 -12.02 -17.86
N TRP A 68 -23.87 -12.74 -18.39
CA TRP A 68 -22.91 -13.52 -17.62
C TRP A 68 -21.53 -12.89 -17.74
N TYR A 69 -20.93 -12.56 -16.60
CA TYR A 69 -19.55 -12.07 -16.50
C TYR A 69 -18.73 -13.06 -15.72
N GLN A 70 -17.61 -13.49 -16.29
CA GLN A 70 -16.59 -14.25 -15.59
C GLN A 70 -15.45 -13.28 -15.27
N TYR A 71 -15.11 -13.15 -13.99
CA TYR A 71 -14.01 -12.28 -13.56
C TYR A 71 -12.86 -13.09 -12.97
N LYS A 72 -11.62 -12.62 -13.17
CA LYS A 72 -10.39 -13.31 -12.76
C LYS A 72 -9.77 -12.60 -11.55
N THR A 73 -9.22 -13.38 -10.63
CA THR A 73 -8.51 -12.83 -9.48
C THR A 73 -7.18 -12.19 -9.89
N ILE A 74 -6.86 -11.01 -9.34
CA ILE A 74 -5.49 -10.49 -9.26
C ILE A 74 -5.09 -10.39 -7.78
N PRO A 75 -3.84 -10.73 -7.41
CA PRO A 75 -3.39 -10.65 -6.02
C PRO A 75 -3.64 -9.29 -5.37
N PHE A 76 -4.04 -9.31 -4.10
CA PHE A 76 -4.37 -8.13 -3.27
C PHE A 76 -3.25 -7.10 -3.14
N SER A 77 -2.03 -7.48 -3.50
CA SER A 77 -0.82 -6.65 -3.42
C SER A 77 -0.83 -5.43 -4.35
N THR A 78 -1.94 -5.15 -5.06
CA THR A 78 -2.04 -4.12 -6.10
C THR A 78 -3.21 -3.14 -5.94
N TYR A 79 -3.95 -3.21 -4.81
CA TYR A 79 -5.13 -2.37 -4.55
C TYR A 79 -5.20 -1.78 -3.13
N HIS A 80 -4.07 -1.71 -2.44
CA HIS A 80 -4.00 -1.22 -1.06
C HIS A 80 -4.49 0.22 -0.93
N LEU A 81 -4.16 1.10 -1.87
CA LEU A 81 -4.61 2.50 -1.80
C LEU A 81 -6.11 2.61 -2.01
N PHE A 82 -6.63 1.93 -3.03
CA PHE A 82 -8.08 1.93 -3.29
C PHE A 82 -8.87 1.33 -2.12
N ASP A 83 -8.47 0.16 -1.62
CA ASP A 83 -9.11 -0.49 -0.47
C ASP A 83 -9.00 0.35 0.81
N GLY A 84 -7.87 1.03 1.00
CA GLY A 84 -7.66 1.99 2.08
C GLY A 84 -8.65 3.15 2.03
N ILE A 85 -8.79 3.79 0.87
CA ILE A 85 -9.72 4.91 0.64
C ILE A 85 -11.16 4.45 0.81
N PHE A 86 -11.53 3.32 0.21
CA PHE A 86 -12.87 2.75 0.33
C PHE A 86 -13.19 2.44 1.79
N SER A 87 -12.26 1.77 2.49
CA SER A 87 -12.40 1.46 3.92
C SER A 87 -12.55 2.72 4.76
N MET A 88 -11.81 3.79 4.48
CA MET A 88 -11.93 5.06 5.19
C MET A 88 -13.36 5.60 5.12
N TYR A 89 -13.90 5.73 3.91
CA TYR A 89 -15.26 6.25 3.72
C TYR A 89 -16.32 5.29 4.23
N TYR A 90 -16.15 3.99 4.00
CA TYR A 90 -17.05 2.97 4.50
C TYR A 90 -17.19 3.06 6.03
N ARG A 91 -16.09 3.21 6.76
CA ARG A 91 -16.14 3.38 8.23
C ARG A 91 -16.85 4.67 8.63
N LYS A 92 -16.55 5.79 7.97
CA LYS A 92 -17.22 7.08 8.24
C LYS A 92 -18.75 6.98 8.08
N TYR A 93 -19.22 6.25 7.07
CA TYR A 93 -20.65 6.09 6.81
C TYR A 93 -21.33 5.02 7.67
N PHE A 94 -20.67 3.89 7.94
CA PHE A 94 -21.34 2.68 8.42
C PHE A 94 -20.92 2.19 9.81
N GLU A 95 -19.77 2.60 10.35
CA GLU A 95 -19.44 2.25 11.74
C GLU A 95 -20.22 3.10 12.76
N GLN A 96 -20.86 4.20 12.31
CA GLN A 96 -21.73 5.04 13.15
C GLN A 96 -23.23 4.77 12.96
N SER A 97 -23.64 3.96 11.98
CA SER A 97 -25.06 3.75 11.66
C SER A 97 -25.53 2.33 11.98
N THR A 98 -26.54 2.21 12.83
CA THR A 98 -27.25 0.94 13.13
C THR A 98 -28.31 0.59 12.07
N VAL A 99 -28.22 1.20 10.88
CA VAL A 99 -29.31 1.22 9.88
C VAL A 99 -28.96 0.29 8.72
N ASN A 100 -29.95 -0.43 8.21
CA ASN A 100 -29.80 -1.25 7.01
C ASN A 100 -29.43 -0.37 5.80
N LEU A 101 -28.36 -0.76 5.09
CA LEU A 101 -27.86 -0.13 3.87
C LEU A 101 -28.97 0.01 2.80
N ILE A 102 -29.25 1.25 2.36
CA ILE A 102 -30.12 1.51 1.20
C ILE A 102 -29.23 1.78 -0.03
N GLU A 103 -29.73 1.46 -1.21
CA GLU A 103 -29.01 1.58 -2.50
C GLU A 103 -28.46 3.00 -2.78
N ASN A 104 -29.13 4.04 -2.27
CA ASN A 104 -28.70 5.44 -2.39
C ASN A 104 -27.46 5.75 -1.55
N ASP A 105 -27.36 5.20 -0.33
CA ASP A 105 -26.20 5.40 0.57
C ASP A 105 -24.92 4.84 -0.05
N LEU A 106 -25.05 3.74 -0.80
CA LEU A 106 -23.94 3.13 -1.52
C LEU A 106 -23.51 3.97 -2.74
N ASN A 107 -24.42 4.67 -3.42
CA ASN A 107 -24.04 5.57 -4.51
C ASN A 107 -23.29 6.80 -3.99
N GLU A 108 -23.77 7.40 -2.89
CA GLU A 108 -23.11 8.53 -2.26
C GLU A 108 -21.70 8.17 -1.76
N LEU A 109 -21.54 7.00 -1.14
CA LEU A 109 -20.24 6.46 -0.77
C LEU A 109 -19.29 6.39 -1.97
N ILE A 110 -19.78 5.89 -3.10
CA ILE A 110 -18.99 5.72 -4.33
C ILE A 110 -18.54 7.07 -4.86
N ASP A 111 -19.46 8.04 -4.95
CA ASP A 111 -19.15 9.39 -5.41
C ASP A 111 -18.08 10.05 -4.54
N GLN A 112 -18.15 9.86 -3.22
CA GLN A 112 -17.14 10.38 -2.29
C GLN A 112 -15.77 9.69 -2.43
N VAL A 113 -15.74 8.37 -2.63
CA VAL A 113 -14.49 7.63 -2.89
C VAL A 113 -13.84 8.13 -4.18
N PHE A 114 -14.62 8.33 -5.24
CA PHE A 114 -14.11 8.84 -6.51
C PHE A 114 -13.69 10.30 -6.44
N TYR A 115 -14.43 11.15 -5.73
CA TYR A 115 -14.06 12.53 -5.47
C TYR A 115 -12.72 12.62 -4.72
N PHE A 116 -12.51 11.74 -3.75
CA PHE A 116 -11.22 11.65 -3.05
C PHE A 116 -10.09 11.21 -4.00
N ILE A 117 -10.32 10.19 -4.82
CA ILE A 117 -9.34 9.73 -5.81
C ILE A 117 -8.98 10.86 -6.77
N ASP A 118 -9.94 11.66 -7.25
CA ASP A 118 -9.65 12.82 -8.10
C ASP A 118 -8.82 13.86 -7.38
N ASN A 119 -9.18 14.21 -6.16
CA ASN A 119 -8.40 15.17 -5.38
C ASN A 119 -6.99 14.66 -5.08
N LEU A 120 -6.81 13.35 -4.91
CA LEU A 120 -5.51 12.71 -4.73
C LEU A 120 -4.69 12.76 -6.03
N LEU A 121 -5.27 12.36 -7.17
CA LEU A 121 -4.58 12.37 -8.46
C LEU A 121 -4.26 13.79 -8.94
N ASN A 122 -5.08 14.78 -8.57
CA ASN A 122 -4.80 16.19 -8.84
C ASN A 122 -3.88 16.85 -7.78
N GLY A 123 -3.57 16.15 -6.69
CA GLY A 123 -2.74 16.64 -5.59
C GLY A 123 -3.39 17.74 -4.74
N ASN A 124 -4.70 17.94 -4.86
CA ASN A 124 -5.46 18.94 -4.09
C ASN A 124 -5.84 18.47 -2.70
N ILE A 125 -5.77 17.16 -2.44
CA ILE A 125 -6.04 16.59 -1.13
C ILE A 125 -5.03 17.08 -0.08
N THR A 126 -5.49 17.36 1.14
CA THR A 126 -4.63 17.75 2.25
C THR A 126 -4.02 16.54 2.98
N LEU A 127 -2.89 16.73 3.67
CA LEU A 127 -2.29 15.65 4.47
C LEU A 127 -3.23 15.18 5.59
N HIS A 128 -4.03 16.09 6.16
CA HIS A 128 -5.07 15.77 7.15
C HIS A 128 -6.12 14.80 6.60
N GLU A 129 -6.60 15.03 5.37
CA GLU A 129 -7.56 14.13 4.72
C GLU A 129 -6.98 12.75 4.41
N MET A 130 -5.65 12.67 4.22
CA MET A 130 -4.92 11.42 3.99
C MET A 130 -4.52 10.69 5.28
N ASP A 131 -4.80 11.22 6.47
CA ASP A 131 -4.31 10.68 7.75
C ASP A 131 -4.65 9.20 7.95
N TYR A 132 -5.88 8.80 7.57
CA TYR A 132 -6.32 7.40 7.65
C TYR A 132 -5.49 6.47 6.72
N LEU A 133 -4.93 6.99 5.64
CA LEU A 133 -4.07 6.21 4.75
C LEU A 133 -2.68 5.96 5.34
N LYS A 134 -2.25 6.67 6.40
CA LYS A 134 -0.96 6.40 7.06
C LYS A 134 -0.82 4.94 7.47
N THR A 135 -1.87 4.34 8.03
CA THR A 135 -1.85 2.91 8.41
C THR A 135 -1.68 2.00 7.19
N VAL A 136 -2.24 2.39 6.05
CA VAL A 136 -2.09 1.63 4.80
C VAL A 136 -0.63 1.67 4.34
N PHE A 137 -0.01 2.85 4.34
CA PHE A 137 1.42 3.00 4.02
C PHE A 137 2.32 2.29 5.04
N HIS A 138 1.95 2.24 6.32
CA HIS A 138 2.72 1.54 7.35
C HIS A 138 2.63 0.01 7.25
N ASP A 139 1.44 -0.51 6.97
CA ASP A 139 1.15 -1.94 7.17
C ASP A 139 1.16 -2.73 5.87
N LYS A 140 1.06 -2.07 4.71
CA LYS A 140 0.98 -2.73 3.40
C LYS A 140 2.24 -2.48 2.59
N ASN A 141 2.68 -3.51 1.87
CA ASN A 141 3.76 -3.36 0.90
C ASN A 141 3.25 -2.73 -0.39
N ILE A 142 3.18 -1.39 -0.39
CA ILE A 142 2.66 -0.62 -1.51
C ILE A 142 3.75 -0.40 -2.56
N ASP A 143 3.53 -0.91 -3.77
CA ASP A 143 4.20 -0.40 -4.97
C ASP A 143 3.42 0.82 -5.46
N VAL A 144 3.86 2.01 -5.06
CA VAL A 144 3.19 3.28 -5.35
C VAL A 144 2.95 3.45 -6.86
N ARG A 145 3.89 3.01 -7.71
CA ARG A 145 3.79 3.23 -9.15
C ARG A 145 2.68 2.39 -9.76
N GLU A 146 2.62 1.11 -9.41
CA GLU A 146 1.59 0.20 -9.93
C GLU A 146 0.20 0.53 -9.38
N GLU A 147 0.10 0.98 -8.13
CA GLU A 147 -1.16 1.45 -7.53
C GLU A 147 -1.67 2.72 -8.23
N VAL A 148 -0.81 3.73 -8.45
CA VAL A 148 -1.18 4.96 -9.17
C VAL A 148 -1.60 4.66 -10.59
N LYS A 149 -0.84 3.85 -11.34
CA LYS A 149 -1.23 3.40 -12.68
C LYS A 149 -2.60 2.74 -12.68
N THR A 150 -2.90 1.94 -11.66
CA THR A 150 -4.19 1.27 -11.52
C THR A 150 -5.31 2.26 -11.25
N LEU A 151 -5.08 3.29 -10.42
CA LEU A 151 -6.05 4.37 -10.18
C LEU A 151 -6.35 5.17 -11.46
N PHE A 152 -5.32 5.55 -12.23
CA PHE A 152 -5.49 6.22 -13.53
C PHE A 152 -6.19 5.34 -14.56
N ALA A 153 -5.85 4.05 -14.64
CA ALA A 153 -6.52 3.10 -15.53
C ALA A 153 -8.01 2.96 -15.21
N ASN A 154 -8.36 2.86 -13.93
CA ASN A 154 -9.76 2.80 -13.48
C ASN A 154 -10.53 4.10 -13.78
N ARG A 155 -9.85 5.26 -13.79
CA ARG A 155 -10.44 6.56 -14.13
C ARG A 155 -10.63 6.78 -15.63
N SER A 156 -9.64 6.47 -16.45
CA SER A 156 -9.74 6.61 -17.92
C SER A 156 -10.85 5.75 -18.56
N MET A 157 -11.24 4.64 -17.92
CA MET A 157 -12.42 3.85 -18.33
C MET A 157 -13.75 4.58 -18.10
N ILE A 158 -13.78 5.58 -17.21
CA ILE A 158 -14.94 6.43 -16.92
C ILE A 158 -14.95 7.62 -17.89
N ASP A 159 -13.81 8.27 -18.15
CA ASP A 159 -13.74 9.49 -18.99
C ASP A 159 -13.96 9.21 -20.49
N ASN A 160 -13.55 8.04 -20.98
CA ASN A 160 -13.86 7.59 -22.35
C ASN A 160 -15.39 7.46 -22.61
N GLN A 161 -16.23 7.55 -21.58
CA GLN A 161 -17.69 7.58 -21.69
C GLN A 161 -18.25 8.99 -21.91
N GLN A 162 -17.49 10.05 -21.62
CA GLN A 162 -17.88 11.43 -21.92
C GLN A 162 -17.36 11.89 -23.30
N GLU A 163 -16.24 11.34 -23.77
CA GLU A 163 -15.59 11.76 -25.01
C GLU A 163 -16.06 11.05 -26.30
N THR A 164 -17.06 10.17 -26.24
CA THR A 164 -17.61 9.51 -27.44
C THR A 164 -18.40 10.43 -28.38
N MET A 165 -18.23 11.76 -28.27
CA MET A 165 -18.66 12.77 -29.23
C MET A 165 -17.55 13.70 -29.73
N ARG A 166 -16.27 13.49 -29.40
CA ARG A 166 -15.18 14.33 -29.95
C ARG A 166 -14.00 13.51 -30.49
N THR A 167 -13.68 13.84 -31.73
CA THR A 167 -12.84 13.11 -32.66
C THR A 167 -11.34 13.27 -32.37
N THR A 168 -10.60 12.17 -32.57
CA THR A 168 -9.19 12.08 -33.01
C THR A 168 -8.17 13.04 -32.38
N THR A 169 -7.47 12.60 -31.32
CA THR A 169 -6.13 13.12 -30.93
C THR A 169 -5.33 12.13 -30.04
N ASN A 170 -5.37 10.82 -30.31
CA ASN A 170 -4.86 9.79 -29.37
C ASN A 170 -3.38 9.37 -29.49
N PHE A 171 -2.49 10.21 -30.03
CA PHE A 171 -1.04 9.92 -30.02
C PHE A 171 -0.21 10.87 -29.14
N MET A 172 -0.78 11.93 -28.58
CA MET A 172 -0.10 12.84 -27.62
C MET A 172 -0.59 12.69 -26.17
N SER A 173 -1.58 11.83 -25.90
CA SER A 173 -2.15 11.63 -24.57
C SER A 173 -1.39 10.61 -23.71
N HIS A 174 -0.62 9.70 -24.33
CA HIS A 174 0.11 8.67 -23.58
C HIS A 174 1.32 9.25 -22.82
N ASP A 175 2.07 10.16 -23.45
CA ASP A 175 3.22 10.82 -22.81
C ASP A 175 2.80 11.79 -21.68
N ARG A 176 1.62 12.42 -21.78
CA ARG A 176 1.07 13.26 -20.71
C ARG A 176 0.62 12.43 -19.51
N ASN A 177 -0.06 11.32 -19.75
CA ASN A 177 -0.49 10.44 -18.67
C ASN A 177 0.69 9.85 -17.88
N GLU A 178 1.81 9.51 -18.54
CA GLU A 178 2.98 8.99 -17.81
C GLU A 178 3.64 10.09 -16.95
N GLN A 179 3.69 11.35 -17.43
CA GLN A 179 4.19 12.48 -16.63
C GLN A 179 3.31 12.75 -15.41
N ASP A 180 1.99 12.73 -15.59
CA ASP A 180 1.04 12.90 -14.49
C ASP A 180 1.14 11.75 -13.47
N ILE A 181 1.31 10.50 -13.96
CA ILE A 181 1.54 9.32 -13.11
C ILE A 181 2.82 9.49 -12.28
N GLU A 182 3.94 9.84 -12.90
CA GLU A 182 5.22 10.00 -12.19
C GLU A 182 5.14 11.14 -11.17
N GLN A 183 4.45 12.24 -11.49
CA GLN A 183 4.25 13.34 -10.56
C GLN A 183 3.44 12.91 -9.32
N VAL A 184 2.33 12.20 -9.52
CA VAL A 184 1.53 11.64 -8.40
C VAL A 184 2.35 10.62 -7.60
N CYS A 185 3.18 9.81 -8.27
CA CYS A 185 4.06 8.86 -7.61
C CYS A 185 5.07 9.56 -6.70
N GLU A 186 5.67 10.66 -7.16
CA GLU A 186 6.58 11.47 -6.35
C GLU A 186 5.89 12.03 -5.10
N TRP A 187 4.68 12.59 -5.26
CA TRP A 187 3.90 13.11 -4.13
C TRP A 187 3.59 12.00 -3.11
N LEU A 188 3.11 10.85 -3.56
CA LEU A 188 2.74 9.74 -2.68
C LEU A 188 3.95 9.08 -2.04
N ARG A 189 5.11 9.01 -2.71
CA ARG A 189 6.37 8.54 -2.09
C ARG A 189 6.85 9.50 -1.02
N THR A 190 6.81 10.80 -1.28
CA THR A 190 7.11 11.82 -0.27
C THR A 190 6.16 11.69 0.93
N TYR A 191 4.87 11.47 0.68
CA TYR A 191 3.88 11.22 1.72
C TYR A 191 4.17 9.92 2.50
N GLN A 192 4.60 8.87 1.82
CA GLN A 192 4.98 7.61 2.44
C GLN A 192 6.14 7.79 3.42
N TYR A 193 7.20 8.52 3.04
CA TYR A 193 8.30 8.86 3.96
C TYR A 193 7.82 9.73 5.11
N TYR A 194 7.01 10.75 4.82
CA TYR A 194 6.40 11.62 5.83
C TYR A 194 5.60 10.82 6.86
N SER A 195 4.79 9.85 6.41
CA SER A 195 4.00 9.01 7.31
C SER A 195 4.86 8.18 8.25
N HIS A 196 6.08 7.80 7.84
CA HIS A 196 7.01 7.00 8.65
C HIS A 196 8.00 7.81 9.49
N LEU A 197 8.02 9.14 9.34
CA LEU A 197 9.02 10.03 9.95
C LEU A 197 9.23 9.75 11.44
N ASN A 198 8.15 9.74 12.22
CA ASN A 198 8.22 9.54 13.67
C ASN A 198 8.81 8.17 14.05
N ILE A 199 8.50 7.12 13.26
CA ILE A 199 9.03 5.77 13.49
C ILE A 199 10.52 5.73 13.13
N ILE A 200 10.94 6.44 12.08
CA ILE A 200 12.35 6.55 11.71
C ILE A 200 13.14 7.27 12.80
N ILE A 201 12.62 8.39 13.31
CA ILE A 201 13.24 9.15 14.41
C ILE A 201 13.34 8.25 15.66
N ASP A 202 12.26 7.60 16.06
CA ASP A 202 12.25 6.66 17.19
C ASP A 202 13.28 5.54 16.98
N CYS A 203 13.35 4.95 15.79
CA CYS A 203 14.33 3.92 15.45
C CYS A 203 15.77 4.39 15.69
N VAL A 204 16.14 5.56 15.16
CA VAL A 204 17.51 6.07 15.28
C VAL A 204 17.85 6.37 16.74
N GLN A 205 16.93 7.00 17.48
CA GLN A 205 17.12 7.34 18.89
C GLN A 205 17.18 6.08 19.77
N LYS A 206 16.19 5.19 19.65
CA LYS A 206 16.04 3.97 20.46
C LYS A 206 17.21 3.02 20.31
N PHE A 207 17.78 2.92 19.10
CA PHE A 207 18.94 2.07 18.86
C PHE A 207 20.27 2.81 18.93
N ASN A 208 20.28 4.12 19.15
CA ASN A 208 21.50 4.94 19.20
C ASN A 208 22.37 4.75 17.95
N ILE A 209 21.73 4.84 16.78
CA ILE A 209 22.34 4.53 15.48
C ILE A 209 23.34 5.60 15.06
N ILE A 210 23.08 6.88 15.37
CA ILE A 210 23.99 7.97 15.00
C ILE A 210 24.92 8.26 16.18
N THR A 211 26.23 8.36 15.94
CA THR A 211 27.19 8.80 16.95
C THR A 211 27.07 10.30 17.18
N ASN A 212 26.76 10.72 18.41
CA ASN A 212 26.80 12.14 18.81
C ASN A 212 28.26 12.61 18.91
N SER A 213 28.88 12.91 17.76
CA SER A 213 30.06 13.77 17.71
C SER A 213 29.58 15.18 17.38
N ASP A 214 29.78 16.09 18.32
CA ASP A 214 29.10 17.39 18.53
C ASP A 214 29.11 18.43 17.39
N GLU A 215 29.44 18.10 16.13
CA GLU A 215 29.56 19.11 15.06
C GLU A 215 28.86 18.79 13.72
N ASN A 216 28.16 17.66 13.54
CA ASN A 216 27.59 17.30 12.22
C ASN A 216 26.23 16.56 12.21
N ASN A 217 25.46 16.56 13.31
CA ASN A 217 24.15 15.87 13.38
C ASN A 217 22.97 16.64 12.76
N GLU A 218 23.24 17.63 11.90
CA GLU A 218 22.23 18.52 11.31
C GLU A 218 21.06 17.76 10.67
N SER A 219 21.29 16.61 10.03
CA SER A 219 20.25 15.87 9.30
C SER A 219 19.12 15.34 10.21
N ILE A 220 19.45 14.77 11.37
CA ILE A 220 18.41 14.21 12.24
C ILE A 220 17.73 15.26 13.10
N ASP A 221 18.46 16.29 13.50
CA ASP A 221 17.91 17.44 14.21
C ASP A 221 16.94 18.19 13.28
N HIS A 222 17.30 18.36 12.00
CA HIS A 222 16.41 18.92 10.99
C HIS A 222 15.13 18.10 10.80
N LEU A 223 15.21 16.76 10.84
CA LEU A 223 14.01 15.90 10.77
C LEU A 223 13.12 16.03 12.01
N GLN A 224 13.72 16.23 13.20
CA GLN A 224 12.98 16.43 14.45
C GLN A 224 12.32 17.82 14.53
N GLU A 225 13.00 18.84 13.98
CA GLU A 225 12.50 20.22 13.92
C GLU A 225 11.52 20.45 12.78
N MET A 226 11.32 19.46 11.90
CA MET A 226 10.46 19.56 10.74
C MET A 226 9.00 19.82 11.16
N ILE A 227 8.53 21.04 10.91
CA ILE A 227 7.17 21.46 11.28
C ILE A 227 6.16 20.75 10.37
N ILE A 228 5.33 19.90 10.97
CA ILE A 228 4.26 19.18 10.29
C ILE A 228 3.09 20.14 10.04
N ASN A 229 2.89 20.52 8.78
CA ASN A 229 1.70 21.25 8.35
C ASN A 229 0.67 20.29 7.74
N GLU A 230 -0.32 19.86 8.54
CA GLU A 230 -1.37 18.94 8.07
C GLU A 230 -2.30 19.53 7.01
N ASN A 231 -2.35 20.86 6.88
CA ASN A 231 -3.14 21.55 5.86
C ASN A 231 -2.41 21.68 4.51
N CYS A 232 -1.15 21.23 4.44
CA CYS A 232 -0.39 21.18 3.19
C CYS A 232 -1.11 20.25 2.20
N SER A 233 -1.21 20.67 0.93
CA SER A 233 -1.76 19.78 -0.09
C SER A 233 -0.74 18.74 -0.53
N LEU A 234 -1.21 17.61 -1.04
CA LEU A 234 -0.35 16.54 -1.54
C LEU A 234 0.58 17.05 -2.65
N LYS A 235 0.12 17.97 -3.51
CA LYS A 235 0.97 18.60 -4.53
C LYS A 235 2.10 19.44 -3.94
N GLN A 236 1.86 20.10 -2.80
CA GLN A 236 2.84 20.94 -2.13
C GLN A 236 3.85 20.12 -1.31
N ILE A 237 3.59 18.82 -1.10
CA ILE A 237 4.43 17.97 -0.24
C ILE A 237 5.85 17.83 -0.78
N SER A 238 6.02 17.67 -2.10
CA SER A 238 7.32 17.50 -2.74
C SER A 238 8.22 18.73 -2.58
N GLU A 239 7.62 19.93 -2.53
CA GLU A 239 8.36 21.16 -2.32
C GLU A 239 8.62 21.39 -0.82
N THR A 240 7.61 21.17 0.02
CA THR A 240 7.68 21.42 1.47
C THR A 240 8.62 20.44 2.18
N TYR A 241 8.65 19.18 1.71
CA TYR A 241 9.40 18.09 2.34
C TYR A 241 10.37 17.45 1.34
N LYS A 242 10.96 18.28 0.47
CA LYS A 242 11.92 17.84 -0.54
C LYS A 242 13.11 17.09 0.07
N ASP A 243 13.66 17.63 1.16
CA ASP A 243 14.82 17.04 1.84
C ASP A 243 14.51 15.65 2.39
N LEU A 244 13.26 15.43 2.83
CA LEU A 244 12.79 14.13 3.28
C LEU A 244 12.80 13.11 2.12
N TYR A 245 12.28 13.51 0.96
CA TYR A 245 12.29 12.67 -0.23
C TYR A 245 13.73 12.36 -0.66
N GLU A 246 14.59 13.37 -0.76
CA GLU A 246 15.98 13.19 -1.18
C GLU A 246 16.77 12.27 -0.24
N CYS A 247 16.52 12.36 1.08
CA CYS A 247 17.13 11.51 2.10
C CYS A 247 16.70 10.04 1.95
N PHE A 248 15.39 9.78 1.76
CA PHE A 248 14.84 8.41 1.85
C PHE A 248 14.48 7.76 0.51
N GLN A 249 14.61 8.42 -0.64
CA GLN A 249 14.25 7.89 -1.97
C GLN A 249 14.89 6.53 -2.33
N LYS A 250 16.02 6.17 -1.70
CA LYS A 250 16.69 4.87 -1.88
C LYS A 250 15.95 3.73 -1.18
N LEU A 251 15.09 4.04 -0.21
CA LEU A 251 14.34 3.06 0.56
C LEU A 251 13.02 2.72 -0.14
N THR A 252 12.81 1.42 -0.33
CA THR A 252 11.50 0.86 -0.69
C THR A 252 10.59 0.77 0.54
N ASN A 253 9.29 0.52 0.32
CA ASN A 253 8.35 0.34 1.43
C ASN A 253 8.74 -0.80 2.38
N HIS A 254 9.30 -1.91 1.87
CA HIS A 254 9.77 -2.99 2.73
C HIS A 254 10.84 -2.55 3.72
N HIS A 255 11.72 -1.61 3.33
CA HIS A 255 12.72 -1.07 4.26
C HIS A 255 12.05 -0.22 5.35
N LEU A 256 11.01 0.55 5.02
CA LEU A 256 10.23 1.31 6.00
C LEU A 256 9.48 0.39 6.96
N GLN A 257 8.90 -0.70 6.45
CA GLN A 257 8.28 -1.75 7.28
C GLN A 257 9.28 -2.49 8.14
N LEU A 258 10.50 -2.71 7.66
CA LEU A 258 11.60 -3.27 8.45
C LEU A 258 11.96 -2.35 9.62
N ILE A 259 12.09 -1.04 9.37
CA ILE A 259 12.34 -0.03 10.43
C ILE A 259 11.23 -0.12 11.50
N LYS A 260 9.96 -0.10 11.08
CA LYS A 260 8.81 -0.26 11.99
C LYS A 260 8.89 -1.57 12.79
N THR A 261 9.11 -2.69 12.11
CA THR A 261 9.18 -4.02 12.73
C THR A 261 10.32 -4.11 13.74
N MET A 262 11.48 -3.53 13.45
CA MET A 262 12.61 -3.50 14.39
C MET A 262 12.30 -2.66 15.63
N VAL A 263 11.67 -1.50 15.45
CA VAL A 263 11.23 -0.66 16.58
C VAL A 263 10.25 -1.41 17.48
N GLU A 264 9.25 -2.09 16.90
CA GLU A 264 8.27 -2.91 17.62
C GLU A 264 8.93 -4.13 18.30
N CYS A 265 9.85 -4.79 17.60
CA CYS A 265 10.57 -5.99 18.05
C CYS A 265 11.96 -5.65 18.63
N SER A 266 12.09 -4.53 19.35
CA SER A 266 13.40 -4.00 19.78
C SER A 266 14.23 -4.96 20.63
N ASN A 267 13.58 -5.94 21.27
CA ASN A 267 14.24 -6.98 22.05
C ASN A 267 15.24 -7.79 21.20
N ILE A 268 14.96 -8.00 19.91
CA ILE A 268 15.87 -8.74 19.03
C ILE A 268 17.16 -7.96 18.83
N VAL A 269 17.06 -6.67 18.50
CA VAL A 269 18.23 -5.79 18.36
C VAL A 269 19.02 -5.74 19.68
N GLN A 270 18.33 -5.62 20.82
CA GLN A 270 18.98 -5.63 22.14
C GLN A 270 19.70 -6.94 22.45
N ILE A 271 19.09 -8.09 22.11
CA ILE A 271 19.71 -9.43 22.27
C ILE A 271 20.94 -9.53 21.39
N MET A 272 20.84 -9.17 20.11
CA MET A 272 21.95 -9.22 19.15
C MET A 272 23.13 -8.35 19.61
N ARG A 273 22.84 -7.15 20.14
CA ARG A 273 23.84 -6.25 20.74
C ARG A 273 24.45 -6.83 22.01
N LYS A 274 23.64 -7.36 22.92
CA LYS A 274 24.08 -7.94 24.20
C LYS A 274 25.03 -9.13 24.02
N PHE A 275 24.78 -9.96 23.00
CA PHE A 275 25.63 -11.10 22.66
C PHE A 275 26.79 -10.73 21.73
N ASP A 276 26.92 -9.46 21.37
CA ASP A 276 27.98 -8.93 20.52
C ASP A 276 28.14 -9.72 19.21
N LEU A 277 27.01 -10.10 18.59
CA LEU A 277 27.02 -11.07 17.49
C LEU A 277 27.65 -10.54 16.19
N TYR A 278 27.87 -9.23 16.08
CA TYR A 278 28.45 -8.59 14.89
C TYR A 278 29.91 -8.20 15.05
N SER A 279 30.54 -8.49 16.21
CA SER A 279 31.99 -8.46 16.30
C SER A 279 32.61 -9.62 15.53
N THR A 280 33.91 -9.54 15.22
CA THR A 280 34.61 -10.63 14.51
C THR A 280 34.49 -11.97 15.24
N HIS A 281 34.52 -11.94 16.58
CA HIS A 281 34.33 -13.14 17.39
C HIS A 281 32.86 -13.59 17.43
N GLY A 282 31.92 -12.64 17.57
CA GLY A 282 30.48 -12.91 17.52
C GLY A 282 30.05 -13.56 16.22
N LEU A 283 30.49 -13.02 15.08
CA LEU A 283 30.19 -13.53 13.76
C LEU A 283 30.69 -14.97 13.59
N ARG A 284 31.92 -15.24 14.02
CA ARG A 284 32.48 -16.59 13.97
C ARG A 284 31.64 -17.56 14.80
N ARG A 285 31.29 -17.18 16.04
CA ARG A 285 30.47 -18.00 16.93
C ARG A 285 29.07 -18.23 16.37
N PHE A 286 28.48 -17.22 15.76
CA PHE A 286 27.19 -17.30 15.08
C PHE A 286 27.25 -18.30 13.93
N GLN A 287 28.27 -18.22 13.07
CA GLN A 287 28.48 -19.14 11.95
C GLN A 287 28.67 -20.58 12.44
N GLU A 288 29.51 -20.80 13.47
CA GLU A 288 29.72 -22.12 14.06
C GLU A 288 28.42 -22.70 14.65
N LEU A 289 27.62 -21.89 15.35
CA LEU A 289 26.32 -22.32 15.87
C LEU A 289 25.34 -22.64 14.74
N ARG A 290 25.26 -21.78 13.73
CA ARG A 290 24.42 -21.98 12.55
C ARG A 290 24.74 -23.30 11.87
N ASP A 291 26.01 -23.56 11.57
CA ASP A 291 26.43 -24.74 10.83
C ASP A 291 26.19 -26.02 11.63
N ASN A 292 26.48 -26.00 12.95
CA ASN A 292 26.21 -27.12 13.85
C ASN A 292 24.70 -27.42 13.96
N LEU A 293 23.88 -26.39 14.16
CA LEU A 293 22.42 -26.56 14.26
C LEU A 293 21.81 -27.01 12.93
N THR A 294 22.33 -26.51 11.81
CA THR A 294 21.90 -26.93 10.47
C THR A 294 22.14 -28.43 10.26
N ALA A 295 23.31 -28.93 10.69
CA ALA A 295 23.62 -30.36 10.63
C ALA A 295 22.74 -31.20 11.57
N GLN A 296 22.44 -30.71 12.78
CA GLN A 296 21.59 -31.41 13.76
C GLN A 296 20.11 -31.44 13.37
N PHE A 297 19.61 -30.39 12.72
CA PHE A 297 18.18 -30.21 12.44
C PHE A 297 17.74 -30.71 11.06
N GLN A 298 18.61 -31.37 10.27
CA GLN A 298 18.30 -31.80 8.89
C GLN A 298 16.94 -32.51 8.71
N LEU A 299 16.44 -33.23 9.72
CA LEU A 299 15.16 -33.95 9.69
C LEU A 299 14.10 -33.38 10.66
N GLN A 300 14.34 -32.20 11.22
CA GLN A 300 13.48 -31.56 12.22
C GLN A 300 12.93 -30.25 11.65
N GLU A 301 11.86 -30.34 10.86
CA GLU A 301 11.24 -29.23 10.13
C GLU A 301 10.99 -27.99 11.00
N ARG A 302 10.40 -28.19 12.19
CA ARG A 302 10.15 -27.10 13.14
C ARG A 302 11.44 -26.40 13.60
N ASN A 303 12.50 -27.15 13.85
CA ASN A 303 13.76 -26.58 14.33
C ASN A 303 14.53 -25.89 13.19
N ASN A 304 14.42 -26.39 11.96
CA ASN A 304 14.91 -25.70 10.78
C ASN A 304 14.20 -24.36 10.55
N MET A 305 12.87 -24.30 10.76
CA MET A 305 12.14 -23.03 10.67
C MET A 305 12.66 -21.99 11.68
N ILE A 306 12.89 -22.41 12.94
CA ILE A 306 13.44 -21.51 13.98
C ILE A 306 14.85 -21.05 13.60
N LEU A 307 15.70 -21.97 13.15
CA LEU A 307 17.06 -21.65 12.71
C LEU A 307 17.06 -20.67 11.54
N ASN A 308 16.21 -20.89 10.53
CA ASN A 308 16.07 -19.97 9.39
C ASN A 308 15.57 -18.59 9.84
N SER A 309 14.61 -18.52 10.75
CA SER A 309 14.11 -17.26 11.31
C SER A 309 15.23 -16.48 12.02
N TRP A 310 16.10 -17.19 12.74
CA TRP A 310 17.26 -16.59 13.40
C TRP A 310 18.32 -16.10 12.40
N ILE A 311 18.58 -16.86 11.33
CA ILE A 311 19.51 -16.47 10.26
C ILE A 311 19.01 -15.23 9.53
N ILE A 312 17.72 -15.19 9.18
CA ILE A 312 17.09 -14.05 8.52
C ILE A 312 17.15 -12.83 9.44
N SER A 313 16.73 -12.98 10.70
CA SER A 313 16.78 -11.89 11.69
C SER A 313 18.20 -11.33 11.86
N TYR A 314 19.22 -12.19 11.88
CA TYR A 314 20.62 -11.76 11.92
C TYR A 314 21.03 -10.99 10.65
N ALA A 315 20.62 -11.40 9.45
CA ALA A 315 20.93 -10.62 8.26
C ALA A 315 20.26 -9.23 8.30
N LEU A 316 19.02 -9.16 8.80
CA LEU A 316 18.21 -7.93 8.77
C LEU A 316 18.50 -6.95 9.91
N CYS A 317 19.00 -7.41 11.06
CA CYS A 317 19.32 -6.56 12.19
C CYS A 317 20.61 -5.74 12.01
N GLU A 318 21.46 -6.08 11.04
CA GLU A 318 22.81 -5.50 10.91
C GLU A 318 22.83 -3.96 10.89
N PRO A 319 21.99 -3.27 10.09
CA PRO A 319 22.04 -1.81 10.00
C PRO A 319 21.62 -1.10 11.30
N PHE A 320 20.88 -1.79 12.18
CA PHE A 320 20.36 -1.24 13.45
C PHE A 320 21.34 -1.40 14.62
N LEU A 321 22.43 -2.14 14.40
CA LEU A 321 23.40 -2.48 15.44
C LEU A 321 24.69 -1.68 15.35
N ARG A 322 25.03 -1.21 14.15
CA ARG A 322 26.22 -0.40 13.91
C ARG A 322 25.89 1.06 14.12
N GLN A 323 26.80 1.76 14.80
CA GLN A 323 26.73 3.21 14.83
C GLN A 323 27.34 3.77 13.54
N VAL A 324 26.73 4.82 13.02
CA VAL A 324 27.18 5.56 11.84
C VAL A 324 27.34 7.03 12.19
N GLU A 325 28.12 7.76 11.41
CA GLU A 325 28.34 9.19 11.64
C GLU A 325 27.17 10.05 11.14
N LYS A 326 26.44 9.57 10.12
CA LYS A 326 25.41 10.34 9.42
C LYS A 326 24.17 9.51 9.10
N LEU A 327 23.01 10.17 9.03
CA LEU A 327 21.75 9.52 8.70
C LEU A 327 21.76 8.89 7.30
N GLU A 328 22.40 9.55 6.35
CA GLU A 328 22.50 9.08 4.96
C GLU A 328 23.27 7.75 4.89
N GLU A 329 24.27 7.54 5.74
CA GLU A 329 25.00 6.28 5.83
C GLU A 329 24.10 5.15 6.35
N PHE A 330 23.26 5.42 7.35
CA PHE A 330 22.26 4.46 7.82
C PHE A 330 21.29 4.08 6.71
N VAL A 331 20.77 5.07 5.97
CA VAL A 331 19.88 4.85 4.83
C VAL A 331 20.56 4.02 3.74
N GLU A 332 21.82 4.29 3.43
CA GLU A 332 22.58 3.51 2.45
C GLU A 332 22.82 2.07 2.89
N ASN A 333 23.07 1.84 4.18
CA ASN A 333 23.26 0.50 4.73
C ASN A 333 21.94 -0.30 4.72
N LEU A 334 20.81 0.35 4.98
CA LEU A 334 19.49 -0.27 4.82
C LEU A 334 19.20 -0.61 3.35
N ALA A 335 19.46 0.31 2.42
CA ALA A 335 19.19 0.10 1.00
C ALA A 335 20.04 -1.02 0.35
N LYS A 336 21.15 -1.43 0.99
CA LYS A 336 21.99 -2.55 0.56
C LYS A 336 21.45 -3.92 1.01
N LEU A 337 20.44 -3.95 1.87
CA LEU A 337 19.83 -5.22 2.28
C LEU A 337 19.25 -5.95 1.05
N PRO A 338 19.34 -7.28 1.00
CA PRO A 338 18.73 -8.06 -0.08
C PRO A 338 17.21 -7.84 -0.09
N ASN A 339 16.57 -8.11 -1.24
CA ASN A 339 15.13 -7.95 -1.42
C ASN A 339 14.36 -8.59 -0.25
N LEU A 340 13.79 -7.73 0.57
CA LEU A 340 12.91 -8.06 1.68
C LEU A 340 11.58 -8.53 1.09
N ASP A 341 11.15 -9.73 1.43
CA ASP A 341 9.78 -10.17 1.19
C ASP A 341 8.93 -10.08 2.47
N GLU A 342 7.61 -10.16 2.33
CA GLU A 342 6.68 -10.04 3.46
C GLU A 342 6.91 -11.14 4.50
N SER A 343 7.36 -12.34 4.09
CA SER A 343 7.75 -13.42 4.99
C SER A 343 8.97 -13.11 5.84
N SER A 344 9.92 -12.32 5.33
CA SER A 344 11.14 -11.95 6.05
C SER A 344 10.85 -11.15 7.32
N LEU A 345 9.80 -10.32 7.31
CA LEU A 345 9.38 -9.55 8.48
C LEU A 345 8.66 -10.42 9.51
N GLU A 346 7.89 -11.42 9.07
CA GLU A 346 7.24 -12.39 9.97
C GLU A 346 8.26 -13.28 10.70
N HIS A 347 9.46 -13.49 10.14
CA HIS A 347 10.54 -14.20 10.84
C HIS A 347 11.13 -13.42 12.01
N ILE A 348 10.96 -12.09 12.04
CA ILE A 348 11.41 -11.22 13.13
C ILE A 348 10.37 -11.19 14.26
N LYS A 349 9.07 -11.26 13.94
CA LYS A 349 7.99 -11.28 14.93
C LYS A 349 7.93 -12.62 15.68
#